data_AF-V8NSL1-F1
#
_entry.id   AF-V8NSL1-F1
#
_cell.length_a   1.000
_cell.length_b   1.000
_cell.length_c   1.000
_cell.angle_alpha   90.00
_cell.angle_beta   90.00
_cell.angle_gamma   90.00
#
_symmetry.space_group_name_H-M   'P 1'
#
loop_
_entity.id
_entity.type
_entity.pdbx_description
1 polymer ?
#
loop_
_entity_poly.entity_id
_entity_poly.type
_entity_poly.pdbx_seq_one_letter_code
_entity_poly.pdbx_strand_id
1 'polypeptide(L)'
;MSGLLVGAMMLLAGLAYGLRDWRHLQIAGSAPVFIFFFYIWVLPESARWLVMKGKIEEAKKVLQKAAAVNKQTIPPRLLEELKPEQTSNSSMVLDLVRNSQLAKVTLVISLIWFVNSLAYYGLSLNVGSFGLDIYLTQVIFGAVEIPARILSVFLMQRLGRKKCQSICLLLGGTFSLLIIAVPKDLPVVITMLAVLGKFTMAGSFSTSYVYSAELFPTIIRYQERMS
;
A
#
# COMPACT_ATOMS: atom_id res chain seq x y z
N MET A 1 -5.57 6.58 -6.12
CA MET A 1 -4.21 6.22 -6.57
C MET A 1 -4.01 4.71 -6.75
N SER A 2 -4.75 3.84 -6.05
CA SER A 2 -4.64 2.37 -6.15
C SER A 2 -5.14 1.75 -7.46
N GLY A 3 -6.18 2.30 -8.10
CA GLY A 3 -6.72 1.74 -9.35
C GLY A 3 -5.80 1.87 -10.57
N LEU A 4 -4.99 2.93 -10.63
CA LEU A 4 -4.10 3.20 -11.76
C LEU A 4 -2.90 2.24 -11.79
N LEU A 5 -2.39 1.86 -10.61
CA LEU A 5 -1.35 0.85 -10.45
C LEU A 5 -1.84 -0.54 -10.83
N VAL A 6 -3.11 -0.85 -10.55
CA VAL A 6 -3.72 -2.14 -10.92
C VAL A 6 -3.92 -2.24 -12.44
N GLY A 7 -4.39 -1.18 -13.08
CA GLY A 7 -4.49 -1.14 -14.54
C GLY A 7 -3.13 -1.32 -15.23
N ALA A 8 -2.08 -0.70 -14.69
CA ALA A 8 -0.72 -0.88 -15.19
C ALA A 8 -0.21 -2.32 -15.00
N MET A 9 -0.52 -2.97 -13.87
CA MET A 9 -0.15 -4.37 -13.60
C MET A 9 -0.90 -5.36 -14.52
N MET A 10 -2.18 -5.10 -14.83
CA MET A 10 -2.96 -5.92 -15.78
C MET A 10 -2.43 -5.78 -17.22
N LEU A 11 -2.08 -4.57 -17.63
CA LEU A 11 -1.40 -4.32 -18.91
C LEU A 11 -0.04 -5.02 -18.97
N LEU A 12 0.72 -4.99 -17.87
CA LEU A 12 1.99 -5.71 -17.77
C LEU A 12 1.81 -7.22 -17.87
N ALA A 13 0.78 -7.78 -17.22
CA ALA A 13 0.49 -9.21 -17.25
C ALA A 13 0.03 -9.68 -18.64
N GLY A 14 -0.73 -8.86 -19.36
CA GLY A 14 -1.08 -9.11 -20.76
C GLY A 14 0.13 -9.06 -21.69
N LEU A 15 1.03 -8.09 -21.50
CA LEU A 15 2.30 -8.00 -22.22
C LEU A 15 3.24 -9.16 -21.88
N ALA A 16 3.24 -9.62 -20.64
CA ALA A 16 4.03 -10.76 -20.17
C ALA A 16 3.57 -12.09 -20.75
N TYR A 17 2.27 -12.24 -21.02
CA TYR A 17 1.73 -13.42 -21.70
C TYR A 17 2.14 -13.47 -23.18
N GLY A 18 2.33 -12.31 -23.82
CA GLY A 18 2.79 -12.20 -25.19
C GLY A 18 4.32 -12.24 -25.38
N LEU A 19 5.09 -11.84 -24.36
CA LEU A 19 6.55 -11.71 -24.44
C LEU A 19 7.21 -12.70 -23.48
N ARG A 20 7.62 -13.85 -24.04
CA ARG A 20 8.27 -14.95 -23.30
C ARG A 20 9.72 -14.65 -22.88
N ASP A 21 10.24 -13.48 -23.25
CA ASP A 21 11.59 -13.00 -22.92
C ASP A 21 11.60 -12.05 -21.72
N TRP A 22 12.28 -12.45 -20.64
CA TRP A 22 12.39 -11.71 -19.38
C TRP A 22 12.93 -10.27 -19.53
N ARG A 23 13.78 -10.02 -20.54
CA ARG A 23 14.33 -8.68 -20.84
C ARG A 23 13.27 -7.71 -21.35
N HIS A 24 12.37 -8.18 -22.22
CA HIS A 24 11.28 -7.36 -22.76
C HIS A 24 10.23 -7.06 -21.68
N LEU A 25 9.98 -8.02 -20.78
CA LEU A 25 9.14 -7.80 -19.58
C LEU A 25 9.69 -6.69 -18.68
N GLN A 26 11.01 -6.70 -18.45
CA GLN A 26 11.66 -5.72 -17.57
C GLN A 26 11.64 -4.31 -18.19
N ILE A 27 11.80 -4.21 -19.50
CA ILE A 27 11.68 -2.94 -20.25
C ILE A 27 10.23 -2.45 -20.24
N ALA A 28 9.26 -3.33 -20.51
CA ALA A 28 7.84 -2.98 -20.46
C ALA A 28 7.39 -2.56 -19.06
N GLY A 29 7.92 -3.18 -18.00
CA GLY A 29 7.67 -2.82 -16.61
C GLY A 29 8.29 -1.49 -16.17
N SER A 30 9.46 -1.15 -16.70
CA SER A 30 10.17 0.08 -16.37
C SER A 30 9.73 1.28 -17.21
N ALA A 31 9.18 1.07 -18.40
CA ALA A 31 8.71 2.14 -19.27
C ALA A 31 7.65 3.06 -18.61
N PRO A 32 6.62 2.55 -17.90
CA PRO A 32 5.68 3.40 -17.17
C PRO A 32 6.36 4.21 -16.06
N VAL A 33 7.32 3.61 -15.34
CA VAL A 33 8.08 4.28 -14.28
C VAL A 33 8.94 5.40 -14.84
N PHE A 34 9.49 5.21 -16.04
CA PHE A 34 10.25 6.22 -16.76
C PHE A 34 9.36 7.41 -17.18
N ILE A 35 8.11 7.17 -17.58
CA ILE A 35 7.13 8.24 -17.82
C ILE A 35 6.83 9.01 -16.53
N PHE A 36 6.69 8.31 -15.39
CA PHE A 36 6.51 8.96 -14.09
C PHE A 36 7.73 9.77 -13.61
N PHE A 37 8.94 9.42 -14.06
CA PHE A 37 10.14 10.22 -13.77
C PHE A 37 10.04 11.64 -14.35
N PHE A 38 9.48 11.78 -15.57
CA PHE A 38 9.22 13.10 -16.16
C PHE A 38 8.07 13.84 -15.46
N TYR A 39 7.12 13.13 -14.86
CA TYR A 39 6.04 13.76 -14.08
C TYR A 39 6.54 14.53 -12.86
N ILE A 40 7.70 14.17 -12.28
CA ILE A 40 8.31 14.90 -11.15
C ILE A 40 8.60 16.36 -11.53
N TRP A 41 8.92 16.63 -12.80
CA TRP A 41 9.24 17.99 -13.28
C TRP A 41 7.99 18.82 -13.58
N VAL A 42 6.84 18.17 -13.82
CA VAL A 42 5.58 18.83 -14.17
C VAL A 42 4.72 19.09 -12.93
N LEU A 43 4.79 18.21 -11.92
CA LEU A 43 4.00 18.34 -10.71
C LEU A 43 4.59 19.43 -9.80
N PRO A 44 3.85 20.49 -9.47
CA PRO A 44 4.32 21.46 -8.49
C PRO A 44 4.53 20.76 -7.13
N GLU A 45 5.61 21.11 -6.43
CA GLU A 45 5.84 20.62 -5.07
C GLU A 45 4.61 20.84 -4.19
N SER A 46 4.33 19.90 -3.27
CA SER A 46 3.15 20.00 -2.43
C SER A 46 3.19 21.29 -1.60
N ALA A 47 2.13 22.09 -1.66
CA ALA A 47 2.04 23.35 -0.91
C ALA A 47 2.29 23.15 0.59
N ARG A 48 1.86 21.99 1.14
CA ARG A 48 2.10 21.62 2.52
C ARG A 48 3.60 21.49 2.85
N TRP A 49 4.38 20.82 2.00
CA TRP A 49 5.83 20.71 2.21
C TRP A 49 6.56 22.06 2.14
N LEU A 50 6.12 22.94 1.23
CA LEU A 50 6.65 24.30 1.13
C LEU A 50 6.37 25.13 2.40
N VAL A 51 5.16 25.00 2.97
CA VAL A 51 4.80 25.62 4.26
C VAL A 51 5.68 25.10 5.40
N MET A 52 5.90 23.78 5.47
CA MET A 52 6.76 23.14 6.48
C MET A 52 8.22 23.60 6.41
N LYS A 53 8.73 23.90 5.21
CA LYS A 53 10.09 24.45 5.01
C LYS A 53 10.19 25.96 5.23
N GLY A 54 9.11 26.62 5.63
CA GLY A 54 9.07 28.08 5.82
C GLY A 54 8.99 28.87 4.51
N LYS A 55 8.79 28.22 3.36
CA LYS A 55 8.67 28.85 2.04
C LYS A 55 7.22 29.24 1.74
N ILE A 56 6.66 30.12 2.58
CA ILE A 56 5.24 30.51 2.54
C ILE A 56 4.86 31.16 1.21
N GLU A 57 5.72 32.00 0.63
CA GLU A 57 5.44 32.69 -0.63
C GLU A 57 5.42 31.74 -1.85
N GLU A 58 6.27 30.70 -1.88
CA GLU A 58 6.20 29.65 -2.91
C GLU A 58 4.93 28.81 -2.74
N ALA A 59 4.54 28.49 -1.49
CA ALA A 59 3.31 27.76 -1.20
C ALA A 59 2.06 28.52 -1.65
N LYS A 60 1.99 29.83 -1.41
CA LYS A 60 0.89 30.69 -1.86
C LYS A 60 0.75 30.68 -3.38
N LYS A 61 1.86 30.78 -4.12
CA LYS A 61 1.86 30.71 -5.60
C LYS A 61 1.34 29.37 -6.11
N VAL A 62 1.78 28.26 -5.50
CA VAL A 62 1.29 26.91 -5.87
C VAL A 62 -0.19 26.76 -5.57
N LEU A 63 -0.66 27.23 -4.40
CA LEU A 63 -2.07 27.20 -4.01
C LEU A 63 -2.95 28.04 -4.95
N GLN A 64 -2.52 29.25 -5.30
CA GLN A 64 -3.24 30.11 -6.26
C GLN A 64 -3.29 29.48 -7.66
N LYS A 65 -2.20 28.86 -8.12
CA LYS A 65 -2.16 28.16 -9.41
C LYS A 65 -3.09 26.94 -9.42
N ALA A 66 -3.11 26.15 -8.34
CA ALA A 66 -4.03 25.03 -8.18
C ALA A 66 -5.49 25.49 -8.10
N ALA A 67 -5.76 26.60 -7.42
CA ALA A 67 -7.09 27.19 -7.29
C ALA A 67 -7.61 27.70 -8.64
N ALA A 68 -6.75 28.35 -9.44
CA ALA A 68 -7.07 28.79 -10.80
C ALA A 68 -7.43 27.60 -11.73
N VAL A 69 -6.67 26.50 -11.64
CA VAL A 69 -6.98 25.26 -12.38
C VAL A 69 -8.30 24.64 -11.93
N ASN A 70 -8.60 24.68 -10.63
CA ASN A 70 -9.84 24.17 -10.05
C ASN A 70 -11.01 25.17 -10.11
N LYS A 71 -10.84 26.33 -10.76
CA LYS A 71 -11.83 27.43 -10.83
C LYS A 71 -12.38 27.85 -9.47
N GLN A 72 -11.58 27.73 -8.42
CA GLN A 72 -11.91 28.21 -7.08
C GLN A 72 -11.00 29.38 -6.72
N THR A 73 -11.53 30.36 -6.00
CA THR A 73 -10.75 31.47 -5.44
C THR A 73 -10.51 31.18 -3.97
N ILE A 74 -9.25 31.00 -3.58
CA ILE A 74 -8.88 30.83 -2.17
C ILE A 74 -8.95 32.22 -1.50
N PRO A 75 -9.71 32.38 -0.40
CA PRO A 75 -9.76 33.60 0.38
C PRO A 75 -8.35 34.04 0.83
N PRO A 76 -7.97 35.33 0.70
CA PRO A 76 -6.66 35.84 1.12
C PRO A 76 -6.34 35.56 2.60
N ARG A 77 -7.36 35.55 3.45
CA ARG A 77 -7.25 35.25 4.90
C ARG A 77 -6.67 33.86 5.18
N LEU A 78 -7.02 32.85 4.39
CA LEU A 78 -6.50 31.49 4.54
C LEU A 78 -5.03 31.37 4.09
N LEU A 79 -4.58 32.26 3.20
CA LEU A 79 -3.18 32.33 2.76
C LEU A 79 -2.30 33.08 3.79
N GLU A 80 -2.89 34.00 4.55
CA GLU A 80 -2.24 34.73 5.64
C GLU A 80 -2.15 33.91 6.93
N GLU A 81 -3.07 32.98 7.17
CA GLU A 81 -3.04 32.04 8.29
C GLU A 81 -2.03 30.87 8.10
N LEU A 82 -1.36 30.78 6.95
CA LEU A 82 -0.31 29.77 6.69
C LEU A 82 0.92 30.04 7.56
N LYS A 83 0.92 29.49 8.77
CA LYS A 83 2.08 29.47 9.66
C LYS A 83 2.89 28.19 9.41
N PRO A 84 4.23 28.25 9.47
CA PRO A 84 5.05 27.04 9.49
C PRO A 84 4.69 26.26 10.76
N GLU A 85 4.10 25.08 10.59
CA GLU A 85 3.90 24.14 11.68
C GLU A 85 5.31 23.73 12.15
N GLN A 86 5.74 24.15 13.35
CA GLN A 86 7.03 23.72 13.91
C GLN A 86 6.89 22.27 14.39
N THR A 87 6.71 21.31 13.48
CA THR A 87 6.81 19.90 13.85
C THR A 87 8.28 19.54 13.92
N SER A 88 8.82 19.58 15.13
CA SER A 88 10.06 18.93 15.51
C SER A 88 9.96 17.43 15.20
N ASN A 89 10.30 17.04 13.96
CA ASN A 89 10.24 15.63 13.52
C ASN A 89 11.14 14.72 14.38
N SER A 90 12.19 15.29 14.96
CA SER A 90 13.07 14.57 15.89
C SER A 90 12.43 14.31 17.26
N SER A 91 11.56 15.22 17.76
CA SER A 91 10.80 14.96 19.00
C SER A 91 9.64 14.01 18.73
N MET A 92 9.03 14.06 17.54
CA MET A 92 7.85 13.26 17.21
C MET A 92 8.10 11.74 17.29
N VAL A 93 9.23 11.24 16.77
CA VAL A 93 9.56 9.80 16.84
C VAL A 93 9.85 9.36 18.28
N LEU A 94 10.55 10.20 19.05
CA LEU A 94 10.88 9.92 20.45
C LEU A 94 9.62 9.99 21.34
N ASP A 95 8.74 10.95 21.12
CA ASP A 95 7.46 11.09 21.85
C ASP A 95 6.49 9.96 21.50
N LEU A 96 6.54 9.44 20.26
CA LEU A 96 5.75 8.29 19.84
C LEU A 96 6.15 7.01 20.60
N VAL A 97 7.46 6.81 20.81
CA VAL A 97 8.00 5.68 21.58
C VAL A 97 7.80 5.88 23.08
N ARG A 98 7.82 7.12 23.56
CA ARG A 98 7.60 7.47 24.97
C ARG A 98 6.19 7.16 25.46
N ASN A 99 5.20 7.21 24.57
CA ASN A 99 3.85 6.77 24.88
C ASN A 99 3.72 5.24 24.72
N SER A 100 3.72 4.52 25.85
CA SER A 100 3.60 3.06 25.91
C SER A 100 2.38 2.49 25.16
N GLN A 101 1.29 3.23 25.02
CA GLN A 101 0.12 2.77 24.26
C GLN A 101 0.36 2.89 22.75
N LEU A 102 1.00 3.96 22.28
CA LEU A 102 1.34 4.16 20.86
C LEU A 102 2.47 3.24 20.42
N ALA A 103 3.47 3.00 21.29
CA ALA A 103 4.53 2.05 21.05
C ALA A 103 3.98 0.62 20.85
N LYS A 104 3.01 0.19 21.70
CA LYS A 104 2.34 -1.10 21.55
C LYS A 104 1.62 -1.24 20.22
N VAL A 105 0.85 -0.23 19.80
CA VAL A 105 0.12 -0.31 18.52
C VAL A 105 1.07 -0.29 17.33
N THR A 106 2.12 0.55 17.37
CA THR A 106 3.15 0.61 16.33
C THR A 106 3.86 -0.74 16.20
N LEU A 107 4.24 -1.36 17.32
CA LEU A 107 4.88 -2.68 17.32
C LEU A 107 3.98 -3.76 16.72
N VAL A 108 2.68 -3.76 17.08
CA VAL A 108 1.71 -4.72 16.50
C VAL A 108 1.57 -4.52 14.99
N ILE A 109 1.49 -3.28 14.50
CA ILE A 109 1.45 -3.00 13.06
C ILE A 109 2.73 -3.46 12.36
N SER A 110 3.89 -3.19 12.94
CA SER A 110 5.19 -3.63 12.41
C SER A 110 5.28 -5.16 12.31
N LEU A 111 4.81 -5.89 13.33
CA LEU A 111 4.76 -7.35 13.30
C LEU A 111 3.82 -7.87 12.21
N ILE A 112 2.64 -7.27 12.05
CA ILE A 112 1.70 -7.63 10.99
C ILE A 112 2.33 -7.44 9.61
N TRP A 113 3.01 -6.32 9.39
CA TRP A 113 3.74 -6.03 8.16
C TRP A 113 4.86 -7.04 7.89
N PHE A 114 5.60 -7.41 8.93
CA PHE A 114 6.65 -8.42 8.85
C PHE A 114 6.09 -9.79 8.45
N VAL A 115 5.04 -10.26 9.14
CA VAL A 115 4.37 -11.54 8.86
C VAL A 115 3.80 -11.56 7.44
N ASN A 116 3.11 -10.51 7.02
CA ASN A 116 2.58 -10.39 5.66
C ASN A 116 3.69 -10.44 4.61
N SER A 117 4.81 -9.74 4.84
CA SER A 117 5.95 -9.74 3.92
C SER A 117 6.57 -11.12 3.82
N LEU A 118 6.84 -11.77 4.95
CA LEU A 118 7.41 -13.11 5.00
C LEU A 118 6.53 -14.11 4.26
N ALA A 119 5.22 -14.05 4.47
CA ALA A 119 4.28 -14.99 3.89
C ALA A 119 4.07 -14.71 2.38
N TYR A 120 4.04 -13.43 1.96
CA TYR A 120 3.95 -13.03 0.55
C TYR A 120 5.17 -13.48 -0.25
N TYR A 121 6.37 -13.21 0.26
CA TYR A 121 7.61 -13.65 -0.37
C TYR A 121 7.77 -15.17 -0.27
N GLY A 122 7.36 -15.79 0.84
CA GLY A 122 7.38 -17.23 1.00
C GLY A 122 6.58 -17.97 -0.06
N LEU A 123 5.35 -17.51 -0.34
CA LEU A 123 4.53 -18.08 -1.43
C LEU A 123 5.09 -17.73 -2.82
N SER A 124 5.59 -16.51 -3.01
CA SER A 124 6.08 -16.06 -4.32
C SER A 124 7.41 -16.73 -4.70
N LEU A 125 8.29 -17.02 -3.74
CA LEU A 125 9.54 -17.75 -3.96
C LEU A 125 9.31 -19.25 -4.19
N ASN A 126 8.26 -19.82 -3.58
CA ASN A 126 7.87 -21.21 -3.78
C ASN A 126 6.99 -21.45 -5.02
N VAL A 127 6.74 -20.43 -5.86
CA VAL A 127 5.97 -20.61 -7.11
C VAL A 127 6.52 -21.72 -7.99
N GLY A 128 7.84 -21.92 -8.00
CA GLY A 128 8.49 -22.99 -8.78
C GLY A 128 8.26 -24.41 -8.26
N SER A 129 7.84 -24.60 -7.01
CA SER A 129 7.66 -25.92 -6.40
C SER A 129 6.21 -26.44 -6.45
N PHE A 130 5.27 -25.64 -6.97
CA PHE A 130 3.84 -25.97 -7.02
C PHE A 130 3.44 -26.89 -8.20
N GLY A 131 4.38 -27.24 -9.09
CA GLY A 131 4.18 -28.24 -10.16
C GLY A 131 3.38 -27.76 -11.38
N LEU A 132 2.91 -26.50 -11.39
CA LEU A 132 2.35 -25.82 -12.56
C LEU A 132 3.39 -24.89 -13.18
N ASP A 133 3.21 -24.56 -14.47
CA ASP A 133 4.06 -23.58 -15.16
C ASP A 133 4.17 -22.29 -14.35
N ILE A 134 5.41 -21.90 -14.02
CA ILE A 134 5.74 -20.72 -13.19
C ILE A 134 5.04 -19.46 -13.72
N TYR A 135 5.01 -19.30 -15.04
CA TYR A 135 4.35 -18.18 -15.71
C TYR A 135 2.84 -18.16 -15.49
N LEU A 136 2.18 -19.32 -15.58
CA LEU A 136 0.73 -19.43 -15.39
C LEU A 136 0.36 -19.15 -13.93
N THR A 137 1.10 -19.73 -12.98
CA THR A 137 0.89 -19.49 -11.55
C THR A 137 1.08 -18.02 -11.20
N GLN A 138 2.07 -17.35 -11.78
CA GLN A 138 2.31 -15.92 -11.57
C GLN A 138 1.18 -15.04 -12.12
N VAL A 139 0.64 -15.39 -13.30
CA VAL A 139 -0.52 -14.69 -13.88
C VAL A 139 -1.76 -14.87 -13.01
N ILE A 140 -2.03 -16.09 -12.54
CA ILE A 140 -3.15 -16.38 -11.63
C ILE A 140 -2.98 -15.58 -10.33
N PHE A 141 -1.78 -15.56 -9.77
CA PHE A 141 -1.46 -14.78 -8.57
C PHE A 141 -1.73 -13.29 -8.75
N GLY A 142 -1.32 -12.71 -9.88
CA GLY A 142 -1.61 -11.31 -10.20
C GLY A 142 -3.10 -11.04 -10.43
N ALA A 143 -3.79 -11.93 -11.14
CA ALA A 143 -5.21 -11.79 -11.43
C ALA A 143 -6.06 -11.85 -10.15
N VAL A 144 -5.70 -12.70 -9.20
CA VAL A 144 -6.42 -12.90 -7.93
C VAL A 144 -6.24 -11.73 -6.95
N GLU A 145 -5.14 -10.98 -7.04
CA GLU A 145 -4.95 -9.80 -6.18
C GLU A 145 -6.02 -8.72 -6.38
N ILE A 146 -6.57 -8.59 -7.59
CA ILE A 146 -7.54 -7.56 -7.94
C ILE A 146 -8.89 -7.77 -7.23
N PRO A 147 -9.59 -8.91 -7.41
CA PRO A 147 -10.82 -9.18 -6.69
C PRO A 147 -10.57 -9.28 -5.18
N ALA A 148 -9.39 -9.77 -4.75
CA ALA A 148 -9.02 -9.80 -3.33
C ALA A 148 -9.07 -8.41 -2.70
N ARG A 149 -8.45 -7.41 -3.34
CA ARG A 149 -8.43 -6.04 -2.83
C ARG A 149 -9.81 -5.41 -2.81
N ILE A 150 -10.62 -5.60 -3.85
CA ILE A 150 -11.99 -5.08 -3.92
C ILE A 150 -12.85 -5.69 -2.82
N LEU A 151 -12.83 -7.02 -2.68
CA LEU A 151 -13.60 -7.71 -1.66
C LEU A 151 -13.13 -7.31 -0.25
N SER A 152 -11.83 -7.09 -0.06
CA SER A 152 -11.28 -6.69 1.24
C SER A 152 -11.76 -5.30 1.67
N VAL A 153 -11.91 -4.36 0.74
CA VAL A 153 -12.51 -3.05 1.05
C VAL A 153 -13.96 -3.21 1.50
N PHE A 154 -14.73 -4.06 0.82
CA PHE A 154 -16.12 -4.33 1.18
C PHE A 154 -16.26 -5.05 2.53
N LEU A 155 -15.44 -6.08 2.77
CA LEU A 155 -15.36 -6.81 4.04
C LEU A 155 -14.99 -5.88 5.20
N MET A 156 -14.06 -4.95 4.97
CA MET A 156 -13.65 -3.97 5.98
C MET A 156 -14.80 -3.04 6.39
N GLN A 157 -15.65 -2.64 5.44
CA GLN A 157 -16.83 -1.83 5.71
C GLN A 157 -17.90 -2.57 6.53
N ARG A 158 -18.03 -3.90 6.35
CA ARG A 158 -19.05 -4.70 7.04
C ARG A 158 -18.61 -5.27 8.38
N LEU A 159 -17.41 -5.84 8.47
CA LEU A 159 -16.95 -6.61 9.63
C LEU A 159 -16.09 -5.80 10.60
N GLY A 160 -15.70 -4.59 10.21
CA GLY A 160 -14.78 -3.74 10.95
C GLY A 160 -13.31 -4.15 10.77
N ARG A 161 -12.42 -3.17 10.95
CA ARG A 161 -10.99 -3.24 10.56
C ARG A 161 -10.20 -4.31 11.31
N LYS A 162 -10.33 -4.38 12.64
CA LYS A 162 -9.57 -5.33 13.48
C LYS A 162 -9.95 -6.78 13.21
N LYS A 163 -11.26 -7.06 13.09
CA LYS A 163 -11.77 -8.41 12.82
C LYS A 163 -11.37 -8.88 11.42
N CYS A 164 -11.49 -8.01 10.42
CA CYS A 164 -11.04 -8.30 9.06
C CYS A 164 -9.55 -8.68 9.02
N GLN A 165 -8.71 -7.92 9.74
CA GLN A 165 -7.27 -8.19 9.83
C GLN A 165 -6.97 -9.57 10.46
N SER A 166 -7.59 -9.87 11.60
CA SER A 166 -7.39 -11.16 12.28
C SER A 166 -7.88 -12.34 11.44
N ILE A 167 -9.03 -12.21 10.78
CA ILE A 167 -9.59 -13.27 9.91
C ILE A 167 -8.66 -13.52 8.72
N CYS A 168 -8.16 -12.47 8.06
CA CYS A 168 -7.26 -12.63 6.92
C CYS A 168 -5.95 -13.30 7.33
N LEU A 169 -5.37 -12.94 8.48
CA LEU A 169 -4.14 -13.55 8.98
C LEU A 169 -4.34 -15.01 9.38
N LEU A 170 -5.43 -15.33 10.07
CA LEU A 170 -5.74 -16.71 10.46
C LEU A 170 -5.96 -17.59 9.24
N LEU A 171 -6.81 -17.15 8.29
CA LEU A 171 -7.06 -17.90 7.06
C LEU A 171 -5.79 -18.06 6.20
N GLY A 172 -5.00 -16.99 6.05
CA GLY A 172 -3.73 -17.04 5.32
C GLY A 172 -2.72 -17.99 5.96
N GLY A 173 -2.63 -17.98 7.29
CA GLY A 173 -1.81 -18.92 8.05
C GLY A 173 -2.27 -20.36 7.88
N THR A 174 -3.57 -20.62 7.99
CA THR A 174 -4.12 -21.98 7.82
C THR A 174 -3.87 -22.51 6.40
N PHE A 175 -4.09 -21.69 5.36
CA PHE A 175 -3.81 -22.12 3.99
C PHE A 175 -2.32 -22.39 3.76
N SER A 176 -1.45 -21.57 4.35
CA SER A 176 0.00 -21.76 4.25
C SER A 176 0.47 -23.05 4.94
N LEU A 177 -0.12 -23.42 6.09
CA LEU A 177 0.18 -24.67 6.78
C LEU A 177 -0.37 -25.89 6.02
N LEU A 178 -1.56 -25.77 5.43
CA LEU A 178 -2.15 -26.84 4.62
C LEU A 178 -1.30 -27.18 3.40
N ILE A 179 -0.60 -26.21 2.80
CA ILE A 179 0.34 -26.46 1.70
C ILE A 179 1.44 -27.45 2.10
N ILE A 180 1.92 -27.39 3.35
CA ILE A 180 2.96 -28.30 3.85
C ILE A 180 2.40 -29.70 4.09
N ALA A 181 1.13 -29.80 4.51
CA ALA A 181 0.46 -31.06 4.83
C ALA A 181 0.05 -31.87 3.59
N VAL A 182 -0.14 -31.21 2.44
CA VAL A 182 -0.56 -31.89 1.20
C VAL A 182 0.65 -32.53 0.50
N PRO A 183 0.59 -33.83 0.15
CA PRO A 183 1.66 -34.50 -0.59
C PRO A 183 1.83 -33.89 -1.98
N LYS A 184 3.08 -33.91 -2.50
CA LYS A 184 3.48 -33.25 -3.75
C LYS A 184 2.81 -33.81 -5.01
N ASP A 185 2.08 -34.91 -4.88
CA ASP A 185 1.43 -35.62 -5.98
C ASP A 185 0.18 -34.90 -6.53
N LEU A 186 -0.28 -33.82 -5.86
CA LEU A 186 -1.47 -33.04 -6.24
C LEU A 186 -1.14 -31.55 -6.47
N PRO A 187 -0.46 -31.19 -7.58
CA PRO A 187 0.01 -29.82 -7.84
C PRO A 187 -1.12 -28.80 -7.96
N VAL A 188 -2.29 -29.22 -8.44
CA VAL A 188 -3.48 -28.36 -8.56
C VAL A 188 -4.00 -27.94 -7.19
N VAL A 189 -4.02 -28.86 -6.22
CA VAL A 189 -4.52 -28.58 -4.85
C VAL A 189 -3.57 -27.62 -4.13
N ILE A 190 -2.27 -27.86 -4.26
CA ILE A 190 -1.22 -26.98 -3.70
C ILE A 190 -1.35 -25.57 -4.28
N THR A 191 -1.55 -25.46 -5.59
CA THR A 191 -1.71 -24.16 -6.26
C THR A 191 -2.99 -23.46 -5.83
N MET A 192 -4.12 -24.17 -5.69
CA MET A 192 -5.37 -23.58 -5.18
C MET A 192 -5.21 -23.06 -3.75
N LEU A 193 -4.56 -23.81 -2.87
CA LEU A 193 -4.25 -23.36 -1.51
C LEU A 193 -3.31 -22.15 -1.50
N ALA A 194 -2.30 -22.12 -2.37
CA ALA A 194 -1.39 -20.99 -2.51
C ALA A 194 -2.11 -19.73 -3.03
N VAL A 195 -3.05 -19.89 -3.97
CA VAL A 195 -3.91 -18.81 -4.47
C VAL A 195 -4.78 -18.25 -3.35
N LEU A 196 -5.43 -19.11 -2.56
CA LEU A 196 -6.25 -18.69 -1.42
C LEU A 196 -5.41 -18.01 -0.32
N GLY A 197 -4.21 -18.52 -0.06
CA GLY A 197 -3.22 -17.88 0.81
C GLY A 197 -2.88 -16.47 0.32
N LYS A 198 -2.54 -16.33 -0.96
CA LYS A 198 -2.21 -15.03 -1.56
C LYS A 198 -3.39 -14.06 -1.56
N PHE A 199 -4.61 -14.55 -1.78
CA PHE A 199 -5.84 -13.77 -1.69
C PHE A 199 -6.03 -13.14 -0.31
N THR A 200 -5.91 -13.95 0.75
CA THR A 200 -6.06 -13.46 2.13
C THR A 200 -4.94 -12.50 2.54
N MET A 201 -3.70 -12.71 2.04
CA MET A 201 -2.58 -11.78 2.25
C MET A 201 -2.81 -10.43 1.57
N ALA A 202 -3.31 -10.42 0.33
CA ALA A 202 -3.63 -9.18 -0.38
C ALA A 202 -4.68 -8.34 0.36
N GLY A 203 -5.65 -9.00 1.01
CA GLY A 203 -6.62 -8.35 1.88
C GLY A 203 -6.04 -7.82 3.19
N SER A 204 -5.15 -8.58 3.81
CA SER A 204 -4.38 -8.17 4.99
C SER A 204 -3.51 -6.94 4.70
N PHE A 205 -2.83 -6.87 3.54
CA PHE A 205 -2.08 -5.68 3.13
C PHE A 205 -2.98 -4.45 3.00
N SER A 206 -4.10 -4.61 2.29
CA SER A 206 -5.05 -3.51 2.07
C SER A 206 -5.57 -2.95 3.40
N THR A 207 -5.94 -3.83 4.34
CA THR A 207 -6.41 -3.43 5.67
C THR A 207 -5.30 -2.78 6.50
N SER A 208 -4.07 -3.30 6.44
CA SER A 208 -2.92 -2.73 7.16
C SER A 208 -2.61 -1.30 6.70
N TYR A 209 -2.64 -1.02 5.39
CA TYR A 209 -2.43 0.33 4.87
C TYR A 209 -3.47 1.33 5.39
N VAL A 210 -4.76 0.96 5.35
CA VAL A 210 -5.83 1.85 5.82
C VAL A 210 -5.77 1.99 7.34
N TYR A 211 -5.41 0.93 8.08
CA TYR A 211 -5.27 0.99 9.54
C TYR A 211 -4.12 1.92 9.95
N SER A 212 -2.96 1.83 9.29
CA SER A 212 -1.86 2.78 9.48
C SER A 212 -2.32 4.21 9.17
N ALA A 213 -2.97 4.42 8.03
CA ALA A 213 -3.44 5.73 7.60
C ALA A 213 -4.52 6.34 8.51
N GLU A 214 -5.25 5.55 9.30
CA GLU A 214 -6.19 6.08 10.31
C GLU A 214 -5.55 6.30 11.67
N LEU A 215 -4.58 5.47 12.05
CA LEU A 215 -3.94 5.57 13.34
C LEU A 215 -3.05 6.83 13.43
N PHE A 216 -2.26 7.10 12.38
CA PHE A 216 -1.31 8.21 12.35
C PHE A 216 -1.94 9.64 12.32
N PRO A 217 -3.03 9.96 11.59
CA PRO A 217 -3.62 11.31 11.61
C PRO A 217 -4.23 11.68 12.98
N THR A 218 -4.53 10.69 13.81
CA THR A 218 -5.07 10.91 15.17
C THR A 218 -3.98 11.32 16.16
N ILE A 219 -2.74 10.89 15.95
CA ILE A 219 -1.60 11.20 16.83
C ILE A 219 -1.25 12.69 16.76
N ILE A 220 -1.39 13.28 15.57
CA ILE A 220 -1.19 14.72 15.34
C ILE A 220 -2.25 15.54 16.10
N ARG A 221 -3.52 15.10 16.07
CA ARG A 221 -4.63 15.79 16.75
C ARG A 221 -4.60 15.71 18.28
N TYR A 222 -4.05 14.64 18.84
CA TYR A 222 -3.89 14.53 20.30
C TYR A 222 -2.84 15.49 20.84
N GLN A 223 -1.86 15.87 20.01
CA GLN A 223 -0.79 16.78 20.39
C GLN A 223 -1.26 18.25 20.36
N GLU A 224 -2.13 18.62 19.42
CA GLU A 224 -2.78 19.95 19.37
C GLU A 224 -3.71 20.24 20.56
N ARG A 225 -4.27 19.22 21.22
CA ARG A 225 -5.21 19.42 22.34
C ARG A 225 -4.53 19.53 23.71
N MET A 226 -3.21 19.38 23.77
CA MET A 226 -2.40 19.44 25.00
C MET A 226 -1.38 20.59 25.00
N SER A 227 -1.43 21.50 24.01
CA SER A 227 -0.72 22.79 23.98
C SER A 227 -1.68 23.94 24.17
#